data_AF-A0A840VY82-F1
#
_entry.id   AF-A0A840VY82-F1
#
_cell.length_a   1.000
_cell.length_b   1.000
_cell.length_c   1.000
_cell.angle_alpha   90.00
_cell.angle_beta   90.00
_cell.angle_gamma   90.00
#
_symmetry.space_group_name_H-M   'P 1'
#
loop_
_entity.id
_entity.type
_entity.pdbx_description
1 polymer ?
#
loop_
_entity_poly.entity_id
_entity_poly.type
_entity_poly.pdbx_seq_one_letter_code
_entity_poly.pdbx_strand_id
1 'polypeptide(L)'
;MADPVRALRALARVIRRHGPLGLAVVAWTLLACRRVRRQLARGGLDAVRLPAPPPGGSDALVRRALGRGGGNCLESALVLQRWFARRRVARTVVIGVSSPGAGFHAHAWLDGDPDPHQHELAEILRRPVPNSWLL
;
A
#
# COMPACT_ATOMS: atom_id res chain seq x y z
N MET A 1 5.47 19.54 15.42
CA MET A 1 4.04 19.93 15.38
C MET A 1 3.62 20.11 13.94
N ALA A 2 2.61 19.38 13.46
CA ALA A 2 2.10 19.59 12.10
C ALA A 2 1.34 20.93 12.06
N ASP A 3 1.67 21.80 11.11
CA ASP A 3 0.98 23.06 10.90
C ASP A 3 -0.50 22.80 10.54
N PRO A 4 -1.46 23.18 11.41
CA PRO A 4 -2.87 22.91 11.22
C PRO A 4 -3.42 23.58 9.95
N VAL A 5 -2.87 24.73 9.55
CA VAL A 5 -3.27 25.46 8.34
C VAL A 5 -2.87 24.69 7.08
N ARG A 6 -1.67 24.08 7.08
CA ARG A 6 -1.19 23.26 5.97
C ARG A 6 -1.99 21.98 5.81
N ALA A 7 -2.38 21.35 6.93
CA ALA A 7 -3.24 20.18 6.95
C ALA A 7 -4.64 20.51 6.39
N LEU A 8 -5.27 21.60 6.86
CA LEU A 8 -6.57 22.06 6.37
C LEU A 8 -6.55 22.38 4.86
N ARG A 9 -5.50 23.04 4.36
CA ARG A 9 -5.33 23.31 2.93
C ARG A 9 -5.13 22.05 2.08
N ALA A 10 -4.51 21.01 2.65
CA ALA A 10 -4.37 19.71 1.97
C ALA A 10 -5.72 18.99 1.92
N LEU A 11 -6.43 18.94 3.05
CA LEU A 11 -7.80 18.43 3.17
C LEU A 11 -8.75 19.10 2.17
N ALA A 12 -8.80 20.44 2.15
CA ALA A 12 -9.65 21.20 1.24
C ALA A 12 -9.31 20.98 -0.24
N ARG A 13 -8.03 20.75 -0.58
CA ARG A 13 -7.64 20.39 -1.97
C ARG A 13 -8.10 18.99 -2.36
N VAL A 14 -8.02 18.03 -1.44
CA VAL A 14 -8.49 16.66 -1.69
C VAL A 14 -10.02 16.65 -1.85
N ILE A 15 -10.74 17.31 -0.94
CA ILE A 15 -12.21 17.41 -1.00
C ILE A 15 -12.64 18.08 -2.31
N ARG A 16 -12.04 19.21 -2.70
CA ARG A 16 -12.41 19.90 -3.96
C ARG A 16 -12.15 19.06 -5.20
N ARG A 17 -11.11 18.22 -5.21
CA ARG A 17 -10.69 17.46 -6.40
C ARG A 17 -11.34 16.08 -6.51
N HIS A 18 -11.68 15.46 -5.39
CA HIS A 18 -12.12 14.06 -5.34
C HIS A 18 -13.37 13.83 -4.47
N GLY A 19 -13.96 14.90 -3.93
CA GLY A 19 -15.10 14.83 -3.03
C GLY A 19 -14.79 14.21 -1.66
N PRO A 20 -15.82 14.03 -0.81
CA PRO A 20 -15.68 13.44 0.52
C PRO A 20 -15.21 11.97 0.47
N LEU A 21 -15.62 11.21 -0.55
CA LEU A 21 -15.16 9.83 -0.74
C LEU A 21 -13.66 9.77 -1.03
N GLY A 22 -13.14 10.68 -1.86
CA GLY A 22 -11.70 10.78 -2.10
C GLY A 22 -10.92 11.07 -0.82
N LEU A 23 -11.47 11.91 0.07
CA LEU A 23 -10.85 12.15 1.38
C LEU A 23 -10.86 10.89 2.25
N ALA A 24 -11.98 10.16 2.29
CA ALA A 24 -12.07 8.90 3.04
C ALA A 24 -11.04 7.88 2.54
N VAL A 25 -10.84 7.76 1.22
CA VAL A 25 -9.82 6.87 0.62
C VAL A 25 -8.40 7.29 1.02
N VAL A 26 -8.09 8.59 0.98
CA VAL A 26 -6.77 9.10 1.41
C VAL A 26 -6.54 8.83 2.90
N ALA A 27 -7.53 9.13 3.75
CA ALA A 27 -7.46 8.90 5.17
C ALA A 27 -7.26 7.40 5.49
N TRP A 28 -8.07 6.53 4.86
CA TRP A 28 -7.92 5.08 4.98
C TRP A 28 -6.52 4.63 4.56
N THR A 29 -6.01 5.12 3.42
CA THR A 29 -4.69 4.73 2.90
C THR A 29 -3.57 5.04 3.90
N LEU A 30 -3.57 6.25 4.46
CA LEU A 30 -2.57 6.69 5.43
C LEU A 30 -2.67 5.90 6.75
N LEU A 31 -3.89 5.66 7.23
CA LEU A 31 -4.13 4.87 8.44
C LEU A 31 -3.75 3.40 8.25
N ALA A 32 -4.09 2.82 7.09
CA ALA A 32 -3.73 1.47 6.72
C ALA A 32 -2.20 1.32 6.67
N CYS A 33 -1.48 2.24 6.01
CA CYS A 33 -0.02 2.24 5.97
C CYS A 33 0.61 2.27 7.37
N ARG A 34 0.11 3.15 8.26
CA ARG A 34 0.55 3.21 9.67
C ARG A 34 0.22 1.93 10.45
N ARG A 35 -0.87 1.24 10.10
CA ARG A 35 -1.26 -0.02 10.72
C ARG A 35 -0.38 -1.17 10.24
N VAL A 36 -0.10 -1.26 8.93
CA VAL A 36 0.85 -2.21 8.36
C VAL A 36 2.20 -2.06 9.03
N ARG A 37 2.76 -0.85 9.06
CA ARG A 37 4.05 -0.58 9.71
C ARG A 37 4.11 -1.11 11.15
N ARG A 38 3.08 -0.82 11.94
CA ARG A 38 2.99 -1.28 13.33
C ARG A 38 2.80 -2.79 13.46
N GLN A 39 2.06 -3.43 12.55
CA GLN A 39 1.84 -4.88 12.55
C GLN A 39 3.10 -5.63 12.12
N LEU A 40 3.79 -5.16 11.06
CA LEU A 40 5.06 -5.71 10.61
C LEU A 40 6.11 -5.66 11.72
N ALA A 41 6.23 -4.53 12.41
CA ALA A 41 7.19 -4.37 13.51
C ALA A 41 6.90 -5.28 14.73
N ARG A 42 5.66 -5.76 14.90
CA ARG A 42 5.24 -6.55 16.08
C ARG A 42 5.10 -8.04 15.82
N GLY A 43 4.74 -8.44 14.60
CA GLY A 43 4.39 -9.82 14.29
C GLY A 43 4.67 -10.23 12.86
N GLY A 44 5.49 -9.45 12.13
CA GLY A 44 5.87 -9.78 10.77
C GLY A 44 4.71 -9.77 9.78
N LEU A 45 4.92 -10.46 8.66
CA LEU A 45 4.06 -10.38 7.49
C LEU A 45 2.68 -11.05 7.70
N ASP A 46 2.64 -12.14 8.46
CA ASP A 46 1.41 -12.89 8.71
C ASP A 46 0.47 -12.22 9.71
N ALA A 47 0.97 -11.29 10.51
CA ALA A 47 0.15 -10.48 11.42
C ALA A 47 -0.64 -9.37 10.72
N VAL A 48 -0.38 -9.11 9.43
CA VAL A 48 -0.99 -7.98 8.73
C VAL A 48 -2.49 -8.22 8.53
N ARG A 49 -3.30 -7.35 9.13
CA ARG A 49 -4.77 -7.35 9.09
C ARG A 49 -5.27 -5.92 8.91
N LEU A 50 -5.91 -5.63 7.78
CA LEU A 50 -6.39 -4.31 7.41
C LEU A 50 -7.91 -4.27 7.24
N PRO A 51 -8.57 -3.20 7.72
CA PRO A 51 -10.00 -3.00 7.49
C PRO A 51 -10.28 -2.81 5.99
N ALA A 52 -11.52 -3.06 5.57
CA ALA A 52 -11.95 -2.79 4.21
C ALA A 52 -11.76 -1.30 3.86
N PRO A 53 -11.27 -0.98 2.66
CA PRO A 53 -11.24 0.39 2.19
C PRO A 53 -12.65 0.92 1.93
N PRO A 54 -12.85 2.24 2.03
CA PRO A 54 -14.08 2.89 1.58
C PRO A 54 -14.42 2.53 0.13
N PRO A 55 -15.72 2.50 -0.24
CA PRO A 55 -16.11 2.34 -1.64
C PRO A 55 -15.71 3.57 -2.47
N GLY A 56 -15.48 3.34 -3.77
CA GLY A 56 -15.09 4.39 -4.71
C GLY A 56 -13.63 4.85 -4.57
N GLY A 57 -13.19 5.74 -5.45
CA GLY A 57 -11.79 6.19 -5.56
C GLY A 57 -11.00 5.46 -6.65
N SER A 58 -9.80 5.96 -6.94
CA SER A 58 -8.94 5.42 -8.01
C SER A 58 -7.62 4.89 -7.48
N ASP A 59 -7.02 3.94 -8.20
CA ASP A 59 -5.69 3.40 -7.89
C ASP A 59 -4.64 4.51 -7.80
N ALA A 60 -4.72 5.49 -8.71
CA ALA A 60 -3.85 6.65 -8.72
C ALA A 60 -3.93 7.48 -7.43
N LEU A 61 -5.13 7.58 -6.82
CA LEU A 61 -5.31 8.30 -5.56
C LEU A 61 -4.64 7.57 -4.40
N VAL A 62 -4.80 6.25 -4.32
CA VAL A 62 -4.18 5.40 -3.29
C VAL A 62 -2.67 5.40 -3.43
N ARG A 63 -2.13 5.17 -4.64
CA ARG A 63 -0.68 5.22 -4.91
C ARG A 63 -0.08 6.58 -4.55
N ARG A 64 -0.76 7.68 -4.91
CA ARG A 64 -0.33 9.05 -4.53
C ARG A 64 -0.37 9.27 -3.02
N ALA A 65 -1.37 8.75 -2.32
CA ALA A 65 -1.46 8.86 -0.87
C ALA A 65 -0.36 8.05 -0.17
N LEU A 66 -0.02 6.86 -0.66
CA LEU A 66 1.11 6.04 -0.17
C LEU A 66 2.45 6.76 -0.36
N GLY A 67 2.70 7.30 -1.55
CA GLY A 67 3.93 8.06 -1.82
C GLY A 67 4.10 9.27 -0.91
N ARG A 68 3.02 9.99 -0.59
CA ARG A 68 3.05 11.10 0.39
C ARG A 68 3.13 10.64 1.84
N GLY A 69 2.62 9.46 2.14
CA GLY A 69 2.65 8.87 3.48
C GLY A 69 4.02 8.33 3.90
N GLY A 70 4.97 8.27 2.97
CA GLY A 70 6.29 7.68 3.21
C GLY A 70 6.22 6.18 3.47
N GLY A 71 5.29 5.48 2.80
CA GLY A 71 5.24 4.03 2.82
C GLY A 71 6.41 3.44 2.02
N ASN A 72 7.08 2.43 2.55
CA ASN A 72 8.07 1.68 1.76
C ASN A 72 7.38 0.73 0.75
N CYS A 73 8.16 0.03 -0.07
CA CYS A 73 7.65 -0.89 -1.09
C CYS A 73 6.71 -1.96 -0.49
N LEU A 74 7.12 -2.62 0.60
CA LEU A 74 6.34 -3.66 1.27
C LEU A 74 5.04 -3.11 1.88
N GLU A 75 5.11 -2.00 2.61
CA GLU A 75 3.95 -1.33 3.18
C GLU A 75 2.95 -0.93 2.10
N SER A 76 3.45 -0.37 1.00
CA SER A 76 2.64 0.06 -0.14
C SER A 76 1.99 -1.13 -0.84
N ALA A 77 2.74 -2.21 -1.11
CA ALA A 77 2.23 -3.43 -1.72
C ALA A 77 1.12 -4.06 -0.86
N LEU A 78 1.28 -4.12 0.47
CA LEU A 78 0.27 -4.66 1.38
C LEU A 78 -1.01 -3.82 1.42
N VAL A 79 -0.90 -2.49 1.42
CA VAL A 79 -2.07 -1.60 1.36
C VAL A 79 -2.77 -1.73 0.01
N LEU A 80 -2.02 -1.76 -1.09
CA LEU A 80 -2.56 -1.95 -2.43
C LEU A 80 -3.22 -3.32 -2.60
N GLN A 81 -2.64 -4.38 -2.03
CA GLN A 81 -3.26 -5.70 -2.02
C GLN A 81 -4.64 -5.64 -1.38
N ARG A 82 -4.77 -5.00 -0.20
CA ARG A 82 -6.08 -4.86 0.47
C ARG A 82 -7.06 -4.03 -0.36
N TRP A 83 -6.55 -3.00 -1.04
CA TRP A 83 -7.31 -2.13 -1.93
C TRP A 83 -7.85 -2.86 -3.17
N PHE A 84 -7.04 -3.72 -3.81
CA PHE A 84 -7.48 -4.59 -4.90
C PHE A 84 -8.45 -5.68 -4.44
N ALA A 85 -8.23 -6.26 -3.26
CA ALA A 85 -9.10 -7.30 -2.71
C ALA A 85 -10.56 -6.84 -2.55
N ARG A 86 -10.79 -5.57 -2.16
CA ARG A 86 -12.16 -4.99 -2.07
C ARG A 86 -12.94 -5.08 -3.38
N ARG A 87 -12.23 -5.06 -4.51
CA ARG A 87 -12.75 -5.11 -5.88
C ARG A 87 -12.64 -6.51 -6.47
N ARG A 88 -12.42 -7.52 -5.63
CA ARG A 88 -12.26 -8.93 -6.01
C ARG A 88 -11.12 -9.17 -7.00
N VAL A 89 -10.13 -8.28 -7.02
CA VAL A 89 -8.91 -8.49 -7.78
C VAL A 89 -7.89 -9.09 -6.82
N ALA A 90 -7.64 -10.39 -6.99
CA ALA A 90 -6.65 -11.10 -6.21
C ALA A 90 -5.26 -10.73 -6.71
N ARG A 91 -4.52 -9.95 -5.91
CA ARG A 91 -3.11 -9.62 -6.16
C ARG A 91 -2.21 -10.26 -5.12
N THR A 92 -1.16 -10.91 -5.55
CA THR A 92 -0.12 -11.50 -4.72
C THR A 92 0.95 -10.45 -4.43
N VAL A 93 1.34 -10.31 -3.16
CA VAL A 93 2.54 -9.55 -2.81
C VAL A 93 3.74 -10.45 -3.07
N VAL A 94 4.66 -10.00 -3.90
CA VAL A 94 5.93 -10.67 -4.19
C VAL A 94 7.05 -9.89 -3.50
N ILE A 95 7.98 -10.60 -2.88
CA ILE A 95 9.20 -10.03 -2.29
C ILE A 95 10.40 -10.67 -2.97
N GLY A 96 11.28 -9.83 -3.47
CA GLY A 96 12.52 -10.24 -4.13
C GLY A 96 13.72 -9.50 -3.59
N VAL A 97 14.89 -10.11 -3.77
CA VAL A 97 16.18 -9.54 -3.38
C VAL A 97 17.17 -9.58 -4.56
N SER A 98 18.04 -8.59 -4.66
CA SER A 98 19.12 -8.59 -5.63
C SER A 98 20.18 -9.65 -5.28
N SER A 99 20.97 -10.04 -6.27
CA SER A 99 22.13 -10.90 -6.07
C SER A 99 23.13 -10.25 -5.09
N PRO A 100 23.75 -11.02 -4.17
CA PRO A 100 24.74 -10.50 -3.22
C PRO A 100 25.89 -9.73 -3.88
N GLY A 101 26.27 -10.09 -5.11
CA GLY A 101 27.35 -9.44 -5.86
C GLY A 101 27.01 -8.07 -6.46
N ALA A 102 25.73 -7.67 -6.48
CA ALA A 102 25.26 -6.41 -7.08
C ALA A 102 24.92 -5.32 -6.04
N GLY A 103 25.21 -5.58 -4.75
CA GLY A 103 24.72 -4.79 -3.63
C GLY A 103 23.32 -5.24 -3.21
N PHE A 104 23.17 -5.61 -1.94
CA PHE A 104 21.91 -6.14 -1.41
C PHE A 104 20.79 -5.10 -1.47
N HIS A 105 19.71 -5.41 -2.18
CA HIS A 105 18.52 -4.61 -2.32
C HIS A 105 17.29 -5.50 -2.20
N ALA A 106 16.38 -5.18 -1.29
CA ALA A 106 15.11 -5.88 -1.14
C ALA A 106 13.97 -5.02 -1.69
N HIS A 107 13.11 -5.62 -2.52
CA HIS A 107 11.94 -4.98 -3.10
C HIS A 107 10.69 -5.81 -2.89
N ALA A 108 9.53 -5.14 -2.87
CA ALA A 108 8.24 -5.79 -2.78
C ALA A 108 7.23 -5.12 -3.71
N TRP A 109 6.55 -5.92 -4.53
CA TRP A 109 5.61 -5.47 -5.54
C TRP A 109 4.34 -6.33 -5.54
N LEU A 110 3.34 -5.92 -6.33
CA LEU A 110 2.18 -6.76 -6.61
C LEU A 110 2.37 -7.48 -7.93
N ASP A 111 1.92 -8.73 -8.00
CA ASP A 111 1.87 -9.47 -9.25
C ASP A 111 1.09 -8.69 -10.33
N GLY A 112 1.72 -8.56 -11.51
CA GLY A 112 1.17 -7.80 -12.62
C GLY A 112 1.22 -6.27 -12.49
N ASP A 113 1.89 -5.71 -11.46
CA ASP A 113 2.40 -4.34 -11.56
C ASP A 113 3.61 -4.33 -12.51
N PRO A 114 3.74 -3.34 -13.42
CA PRO A 114 4.93 -3.18 -14.24
C PRO A 114 6.07 -2.66 -13.34
N ASP A 115 6.89 -3.57 -12.82
CA ASP A 115 8.05 -3.22 -12.02
C ASP A 115 9.34 -3.40 -12.83
N PRO A 116 10.10 -2.32 -13.12
CA PRO A 116 11.31 -2.41 -13.93
C PRO A 116 12.40 -3.26 -13.27
N HIS A 117 12.41 -3.35 -11.94
CA HIS A 117 13.41 -4.09 -11.18
C HIS A 117 13.09 -5.58 -11.03
N GLN A 118 11.88 -6.02 -11.41
CA GLN A 118 11.44 -7.42 -11.20
C GLN A 118 12.40 -8.46 -11.81
N HIS A 119 13.01 -8.15 -12.96
CA HIS A 119 13.86 -9.11 -13.69
C HIS A 119 15.25 -9.26 -13.06
N GLU A 120 15.65 -8.34 -12.19
CA GLU A 120 16.97 -8.32 -11.54
C GLU A 120 16.93 -8.91 -10.12
N LEU A 121 15.74 -9.29 -9.65
CA LEU A 121 15.49 -9.76 -8.30
C LEU A 121 15.17 -11.25 -8.30
N ALA A 122 15.82 -11.99 -7.40
CA ALA A 122 15.41 -13.34 -7.06
C ALA A 122 14.19 -13.27 -6.12
N GLU A 123 13.06 -13.83 -6.55
CA GLU A 123 11.87 -13.97 -5.70
C GLU A 123 12.17 -14.90 -4.52
N ILE A 124 11.92 -14.41 -3.29
CA ILE A 124 12.12 -15.20 -2.06
C ILE A 124 10.81 -15.49 -1.34
N LEU A 125 9.76 -14.71 -1.59
CA LEU A 125 8.47 -14.90 -0.95
C LEU A 125 7.33 -14.42 -1.84
N ARG A 126 6.26 -15.22 -1.85
CA ARG A 126 4.96 -14.86 -2.40
C ARG A 126 3.90 -14.95 -1.32
N ARG A 127 3.20 -13.84 -1.06
CA ARG A 127 2.08 -13.78 -0.13
C ARG A 127 0.77 -13.57 -0.89
N PRO A 128 -0.07 -14.61 -1.01
CA PRO A 128 -1.38 -14.48 -1.64
C PRO A 128 -2.25 -13.50 -0.84
N VAL A 129 -3.29 -12.99 -1.50
CA VAL A 129 -4.32 -12.22 -0.81
C VAL A 129 -5.02 -13.12 0.23
N PRO A 130 -5.20 -12.68 1.48
CA PRO A 130 -5.97 -13.45 2.45
C PRO A 130 -7.41 -13.68 1.97
N ASN A 131 -7.90 -14.92 2.04
CA ASN A 131 -9.27 -15.26 1.63
C ASN A 131 -10.32 -14.39 2.32
N SER A 132 -10.10 -14.04 3.59
CA SER A 132 -10.96 -13.13 4.36
C SER A 132 -11.06 -11.70 3.82
N TRP A 133 -10.24 -11.32 2.84
CA TRP A 133 -10.32 -10.02 2.18
C TRP A 133 -11.11 -10.06 0.86
N LEU A 134 -11.41 -11.25 0.36
CA LEU A 134 -12.17 -11.50 -0.88
C LEU A 134 -13.65 -11.83 -0.63
N LEU A 135 -14.00 -12.19 0.61
CA LEU A 135 -15.36 -12.41 1.07
C LEU A 135 -16.15 -11.10 1.21
#